data_AF-A0A6B3NMC5-F1
#
_entry.id   AF-A0A6B3NMC5-F1
#
_cell.length_a   1.000
_cell.length_b   1.000
_cell.length_c   1.000
_cell.angle_alpha   90.00
_cell.angle_beta   90.00
_cell.angle_gamma   90.00
#
_symmetry.space_group_name_H-M   'P 1'
#
loop_
_entity.id
_entity.type
_entity.pdbx_description
1 polymer ?
#
loop_
_entity_poly.entity_id
_entity_poly.type
_entity_poly.pdbx_seq_one_letter_code
_entity_poly.pdbx_strand_id
1 'polypeptide(L)'
;MNQDEWLSRNAAQFGSEFERLFALQVLSLVAEIRYESLSLQFPFKDVDGKQRYCDFVISEEGGVRIAIEIDGYDKRGDGTGMSHDDFIDWQRRQAALTSQGWRVLRFANRDVRDEPARCAGHIRALLEEERKKAHSLLSHTRQHAGAQQLAAVQGSQIKGLNKEVSVMKYTIMSFTALIAVLIVVFAFKGNESSAGPVLASSAVAAPAAPAALQGATCDNPLDWREAARHVGQSAAVVGPIIKVTYKPTAKGQPTWIDLGAGFPSTQRLGLVVWGEHRAAFAPLLSQPLEGRNVCVIGRIEQYKGVPRIELKSSGQLQLLN
;
A
#
# COMPACT_ATOMS: atom_id res chain seq x y z
N MET A 1 -13.22 -28.18 -12.63
CA MET A 1 -13.20 -29.28 -11.66
C MET A 1 -14.35 -29.08 -10.71
N ASN A 2 -15.28 -30.03 -10.70
CA ASN A 2 -16.41 -30.01 -9.75
C ASN A 2 -16.01 -30.67 -8.42
N GLN A 3 -16.91 -30.64 -7.44
CA GLN A 3 -16.66 -31.19 -6.10
C GLN A 3 -16.36 -32.69 -6.11
N ASP A 4 -17.11 -33.49 -6.87
CA ASP A 4 -16.96 -34.96 -6.90
C ASP A 4 -15.61 -35.38 -7.49
N GLU A 5 -15.19 -34.70 -8.55
CA GLU A 5 -13.85 -34.88 -9.14
C GLU A 5 -12.76 -34.51 -8.13
N TRP A 6 -12.92 -33.39 -7.43
CA TRP A 6 -11.95 -32.93 -6.43
C TRP A 6 -11.87 -33.90 -5.25
N LEU A 7 -13.01 -34.35 -4.72
CA LEU A 7 -13.08 -35.32 -3.63
C LEU A 7 -12.42 -36.65 -4.02
N SER A 8 -12.70 -37.15 -5.22
CA SER A 8 -12.15 -38.41 -5.72
C SER A 8 -10.63 -38.35 -5.84
N ARG A 9 -10.09 -37.24 -6.37
CA ARG A 9 -8.63 -37.03 -6.50
C ARG A 9 -7.91 -36.91 -5.15
N ASN A 10 -8.62 -36.41 -4.13
CA ASN A 10 -8.03 -36.08 -2.84
C ASN A 10 -8.38 -37.06 -1.71
N ALA A 11 -9.11 -38.14 -2.01
CA ALA A 11 -9.64 -39.07 -1.00
C ALA A 11 -8.59 -39.60 -0.01
N ALA A 12 -7.35 -39.85 -0.47
CA ALA A 12 -6.26 -40.37 0.35
C ALA A 12 -5.54 -39.33 1.22
N GLN A 13 -5.86 -38.03 1.07
CA GLN A 13 -5.18 -36.93 1.77
C GLN A 13 -5.91 -36.43 3.01
N PHE A 14 -7.16 -36.86 3.23
CA PHE A 14 -7.91 -36.50 4.43
C PHE A 14 -7.30 -37.18 5.66
N GLY A 15 -6.89 -36.39 6.66
CA GLY A 15 -6.32 -36.85 7.91
C GLY A 15 -7.36 -37.34 8.92
N SER A 16 -8.64 -37.01 8.72
CA SER A 16 -9.73 -37.36 9.63
C SER A 16 -11.09 -37.42 8.91
N GLU A 17 -12.09 -38.04 9.56
CA GLU A 17 -13.46 -38.01 9.06
C GLU A 17 -14.01 -36.58 8.97
N PHE A 18 -13.60 -35.70 9.89
CA PHE A 18 -14.07 -34.32 9.97
C PHE A 18 -13.52 -33.47 8.83
N GLU A 19 -12.31 -33.71 8.35
CA GLU A 19 -11.81 -33.06 7.13
C GLU A 19 -12.62 -33.50 5.91
N ARG A 20 -12.95 -34.79 5.79
CA ARG A 20 -13.83 -35.28 4.72
C ARG A 20 -15.24 -34.69 4.84
N LEU A 21 -15.76 -34.60 6.05
CA LEU A 21 -17.08 -34.01 6.34
C LEU A 21 -17.10 -32.52 6.00
N PHE A 22 -16.05 -31.79 6.33
CA PHE A 22 -15.86 -30.39 5.95
C PHE A 22 -15.93 -30.22 4.43
N ALA A 23 -15.22 -31.07 3.68
CA ALA A 23 -15.25 -31.01 2.23
C ALA A 23 -16.64 -31.31 1.64
N LEU A 24 -17.41 -32.22 2.25
CA LEU A 24 -18.75 -32.60 1.78
C LEU A 24 -19.83 -31.60 2.17
N GLN A 25 -19.81 -31.10 3.41
CA GLN A 25 -20.92 -30.36 4.00
C GLN A 25 -20.66 -28.86 4.10
N VAL A 26 -19.40 -28.43 4.21
CA VAL A 26 -19.07 -27.00 4.33
C VAL A 26 -18.68 -26.42 2.97
N LEU A 27 -17.72 -27.04 2.28
CA LEU A 27 -17.25 -26.50 0.98
C LEU A 27 -18.36 -26.50 -0.09
N SER A 28 -19.27 -27.48 -0.07
CA SER A 28 -20.43 -27.52 -0.97
C SER A 28 -21.38 -26.32 -0.81
N LEU A 29 -21.38 -25.68 0.37
CA LEU A 29 -22.21 -24.50 0.66
C LEU A 29 -21.51 -23.18 0.27
N VAL A 30 -20.26 -23.20 -0.17
CA VAL A 30 -19.51 -22.03 -0.62
C VAL A 30 -19.61 -21.97 -2.14
N ALA A 31 -20.67 -21.36 -2.66
CA ALA A 31 -20.98 -21.37 -4.10
C ALA A 31 -19.85 -20.81 -4.97
N GLU A 32 -19.06 -19.88 -4.45
CA GLU A 32 -17.97 -19.22 -5.18
C GLU A 32 -16.62 -19.92 -5.03
N ILE A 33 -16.58 -21.11 -4.43
CA ILE A 33 -15.34 -21.86 -4.25
C ILE A 33 -14.80 -22.35 -5.59
N ARG A 34 -13.48 -22.23 -5.78
CA ARG A 34 -12.78 -22.79 -6.94
C ARG A 34 -11.98 -24.00 -6.48
N TYR A 35 -12.45 -25.20 -6.78
CA TYR A 35 -11.81 -26.44 -6.30
C TYR A 35 -10.36 -26.58 -6.77
N GLU A 36 -9.99 -25.98 -7.90
CA GLU A 36 -8.61 -25.93 -8.40
C GLU A 36 -7.67 -25.11 -7.50
N SER A 37 -8.21 -24.15 -6.74
CA SER A 37 -7.45 -23.32 -5.81
C SER A 37 -7.28 -23.95 -4.42
N LEU A 38 -7.96 -25.08 -4.18
CA LEU A 38 -7.92 -25.80 -2.91
C LEU A 38 -6.81 -26.85 -2.92
N SER A 39 -6.02 -26.88 -1.86
CA SER A 39 -5.05 -27.95 -1.59
C SER A 39 -5.22 -28.47 -0.18
N LEU A 40 -5.06 -29.78 0.01
CA LEU A 40 -5.04 -30.40 1.33
C LEU A 40 -3.62 -30.57 1.84
N GLN A 41 -3.48 -30.73 3.15
CA GLN A 41 -2.23 -31.08 3.81
C GLN A 41 -1.08 -30.20 3.30
N PHE A 42 -1.32 -28.90 3.22
CA PHE A 42 -0.38 -27.96 2.59
C PHE A 42 0.85 -27.78 3.49
N PRO A 43 2.06 -28.10 3.00
CA PRO A 43 3.27 -28.03 3.81
C PRO A 43 3.70 -26.57 4.03
N PHE A 44 4.07 -26.24 5.26
CA PHE A 44 4.76 -24.99 5.58
C PHE A 44 5.76 -25.19 6.72
N LYS A 45 6.72 -24.28 6.85
CA LYS A 45 7.64 -24.26 8.00
C LYS A 45 7.23 -23.16 8.95
N ASP A 46 7.23 -23.43 10.25
CA ASP A 46 7.06 -22.36 11.24
C ASP A 46 8.33 -21.52 11.42
N VAL A 47 8.25 -20.53 12.30
CA VAL A 47 9.37 -19.61 12.60
C VAL A 47 10.59 -20.32 13.21
N ASP A 48 10.39 -21.50 13.79
CA ASP A 48 11.45 -22.33 14.37
C ASP A 48 11.99 -23.34 13.34
N GLY A 49 11.50 -23.31 12.10
CA GLY A 49 11.89 -24.22 11.01
C GLY A 49 11.23 -25.60 11.07
N LYS A 50 10.31 -25.84 12.01
CA LYS A 50 9.57 -27.11 12.13
C LYS A 50 8.60 -27.25 10.96
N GLN A 51 8.62 -28.42 10.31
CA GLN A 51 7.68 -28.77 9.24
C GLN A 51 6.28 -28.99 9.82
N ARG A 52 5.29 -28.35 9.19
CA ARG A 52 3.87 -28.39 9.55
C ARG A 52 3.00 -28.53 8.29
N TYR A 53 1.73 -28.77 8.51
CA TYR A 53 0.73 -28.96 7.47
C TYR A 53 -0.56 -28.23 7.86
N CYS A 54 -1.21 -27.59 6.88
CA CYS A 54 -2.57 -27.06 7.01
C CYS A 54 -3.54 -28.07 6.40
N ASP A 55 -4.66 -28.33 7.06
CA ASP A 55 -5.66 -29.30 6.56
C ASP A 55 -6.19 -28.88 5.18
N PHE A 56 -6.51 -27.59 5.02
CA PHE A 56 -6.90 -27.01 3.73
C PHE A 56 -6.26 -25.63 3.54
N VAL A 57 -5.94 -25.31 2.29
CA VAL A 57 -5.62 -23.94 1.87
C VAL A 57 -6.40 -23.56 0.63
N ILE A 58 -6.84 -22.30 0.58
CA ILE A 58 -7.32 -21.64 -0.64
C ILE A 58 -6.21 -20.70 -1.09
N SER A 59 -5.65 -20.96 -2.26
CA SER A 59 -4.62 -20.12 -2.88
C SER A 59 -5.07 -19.71 -4.28
N GLU A 60 -5.34 -18.42 -4.46
CA GLU A 60 -5.76 -17.87 -5.74
C GLU A 60 -4.82 -16.78 -6.24
N GLU A 61 -4.97 -16.41 -7.50
CA GLU A 61 -4.26 -15.28 -8.10
C GLU A 61 -4.50 -13.97 -7.33
N GLY A 62 -3.57 -13.02 -7.49
CA GLY A 62 -3.66 -11.73 -6.79
C GLY A 62 -3.34 -11.80 -5.29
N GLY A 63 -2.82 -12.94 -4.82
CA GLY A 63 -2.31 -13.10 -3.46
C GLY A 63 -3.34 -13.53 -2.43
N VAL A 64 -4.51 -14.04 -2.85
CA VAL A 64 -5.51 -14.60 -1.93
C VAL A 64 -4.95 -15.88 -1.31
N ARG A 65 -4.75 -15.86 0.01
CA ARG A 65 -4.17 -16.97 0.78
C ARG A 65 -4.93 -17.18 2.08
N ILE A 66 -5.79 -18.20 2.10
CA ILE A 66 -6.58 -18.57 3.28
C ILE A 66 -6.15 -19.98 3.72
N ALA A 67 -5.74 -20.12 4.97
CA ALA A 67 -5.49 -21.40 5.62
C ALA A 67 -6.70 -21.77 6.49
N ILE A 68 -7.14 -23.01 6.43
CA ILE A 68 -8.29 -23.52 7.18
C ILE A 68 -7.85 -24.77 7.93
N GLU A 69 -8.00 -24.77 9.26
CA GLU A 69 -7.74 -25.94 10.10
C GLU A 69 -9.04 -26.48 10.69
N ILE A 70 -9.15 -27.80 10.76
CA ILE A 70 -10.27 -28.53 11.34
C ILE A 70 -9.80 -29.14 12.66
N ASP A 71 -10.19 -28.49 13.76
CA ASP A 71 -9.64 -28.79 15.08
C ASP A 71 -10.56 -29.65 15.93
N GLY A 72 -10.02 -30.77 16.40
CA GLY A 72 -10.54 -31.51 17.54
C GLY A 72 -10.06 -30.92 18.87
N TYR A 73 -10.95 -30.78 19.85
CA TYR A 73 -10.59 -30.41 21.23
C TYR A 73 -9.72 -31.47 21.89
N ASP A 74 -9.98 -32.74 21.61
CA ASP A 74 -9.22 -33.86 22.16
C ASP A 74 -8.52 -34.62 21.02
N LYS A 75 -7.21 -34.38 20.89
CA LYS A 75 -6.38 -35.03 19.87
C LYS A 75 -5.92 -36.43 20.29
N ARG A 76 -5.96 -36.74 21.60
CA ARG A 76 -5.51 -38.02 22.14
C ARG A 76 -6.65 -39.03 22.23
N GLY A 77 -7.90 -38.57 22.19
CA GLY A 77 -9.09 -39.40 22.31
C GLY A 77 -9.27 -39.99 23.71
N ASP A 78 -8.63 -39.38 24.72
CA ASP A 78 -8.66 -39.82 26.12
C ASP A 78 -9.74 -39.11 26.96
N GLY A 79 -10.51 -38.20 26.34
CA GLY A 79 -11.56 -37.40 26.96
C GLY A 79 -11.06 -36.19 27.75
N THR A 80 -9.76 -35.96 27.81
CA THR A 80 -9.16 -34.89 28.64
C THR A 80 -8.99 -33.56 27.90
N GLY A 81 -9.09 -33.58 26.56
CA GLY A 81 -8.95 -32.38 25.74
C GLY A 81 -7.50 -31.95 25.51
N MET A 82 -7.33 -30.70 25.06
CA MET A 82 -6.01 -30.14 24.80
C MET A 82 -5.19 -30.03 26.08
N SER A 83 -3.96 -30.55 26.04
CA SER A 83 -2.96 -30.25 27.08
C SER A 83 -2.48 -28.81 26.97
N HIS A 84 -1.73 -28.34 27.97
CA HIS A 84 -1.11 -27.01 27.90
C HIS A 84 -0.15 -26.89 26.71
N ASP A 85 0.65 -27.92 26.43
CA ASP A 85 1.58 -27.93 25.30
C ASP A 85 0.85 -27.94 23.96
N ASP A 86 -0.27 -28.67 23.85
CA ASP A 86 -1.12 -28.65 22.65
C ASP A 86 -1.66 -27.25 22.39
N PHE A 87 -2.11 -26.56 23.43
CA PHE A 87 -2.59 -25.20 23.34
C PHE A 87 -1.49 -24.23 22.88
N ILE A 88 -0.28 -24.35 23.42
CA ILE A 88 0.86 -23.53 22.98
C ILE A 88 1.25 -23.83 21.52
N ASP A 89 1.31 -25.09 21.09
CA ASP A 89 1.57 -25.44 19.68
C ASP A 89 0.47 -24.90 18.75
N TRP A 90 -0.79 -24.98 19.18
CA TRP A 90 -1.94 -24.45 18.46
C TRP A 90 -1.83 -22.94 18.21
N GLN A 91 -1.43 -22.16 19.24
CA GLN A 91 -1.20 -20.70 19.15
C GLN A 91 -0.02 -20.37 18.22
N ARG A 92 1.12 -21.06 18.40
CA ARG A 92 2.32 -20.82 17.58
C ARG A 92 2.09 -21.09 16.11
N ARG A 93 1.33 -22.15 15.79
CA ARG A 93 0.94 -22.48 14.41
C ARG A 93 0.19 -21.34 13.74
N GLN A 94 -0.82 -20.80 14.43
CA GLN A 94 -1.62 -19.71 13.88
C GLN A 94 -0.81 -18.43 13.72
N ALA A 95 0.07 -18.12 14.68
CA ALA A 95 0.99 -16.98 14.57
C ALA A 95 1.92 -17.13 13.36
N ALA A 96 2.48 -18.32 13.13
CA ALA A 96 3.36 -18.59 12.01
C ALA A 96 2.65 -18.39 10.66
N LEU A 97 1.47 -18.98 10.49
CA LEU A 97 0.65 -18.79 9.28
C LEU A 97 0.33 -17.31 9.03
N THR A 98 -0.13 -16.62 10.06
CA THR A 98 -0.47 -15.19 9.98
C THR A 98 0.75 -14.34 9.58
N SER A 99 1.92 -14.59 10.17
CA SER A 99 3.16 -13.88 9.83
C SER A 99 3.64 -14.12 8.40
N GLN A 100 3.23 -15.25 7.80
CA GLN A 100 3.56 -15.62 6.42
C GLN A 100 2.51 -15.12 5.42
N GLY A 101 1.56 -14.30 5.88
CA GLY A 101 0.55 -13.66 5.05
C GLY A 101 -0.70 -14.51 4.81
N TRP A 102 -0.91 -15.59 5.57
CA TRP A 102 -2.15 -16.35 5.51
C TRP A 102 -3.23 -15.71 6.36
N ARG A 103 -4.45 -15.62 5.82
CA ARG A 103 -5.65 -15.45 6.64
C ARG A 103 -6.05 -16.81 7.20
N VAL A 104 -6.16 -16.95 8.51
CA VAL A 104 -6.39 -18.24 9.16
C VAL A 104 -7.84 -18.34 9.66
N LEU A 105 -8.53 -19.39 9.25
CA LEU A 105 -9.78 -19.85 9.86
C LEU A 105 -9.52 -21.18 10.57
N ARG A 106 -10.14 -21.36 11.73
CA ARG A 106 -10.13 -22.62 12.47
C ARG A 106 -11.55 -22.99 12.81
N PHE A 107 -11.96 -24.21 12.49
CA PHE A 107 -13.31 -24.71 12.79
C PHE A 107 -13.20 -25.91 13.71
N ALA A 108 -13.99 -25.92 14.79
CA ALA A 108 -14.09 -27.09 15.64
C ALA A 108 -14.79 -28.22 14.89
N ASN A 109 -14.41 -29.47 15.15
CA ASN A 109 -15.08 -30.67 14.61
C ASN A 109 -16.61 -30.61 14.79
N ARG A 110 -17.05 -30.11 15.95
CA ARG A 110 -18.47 -29.92 16.26
C ARG A 110 -19.14 -28.92 15.32
N ASP A 111 -18.51 -27.78 15.05
CA ASP A 111 -19.06 -26.76 14.17
C ASP A 111 -19.12 -27.27 12.72
N VAL A 112 -18.15 -28.07 12.28
CA VAL A 112 -18.19 -28.71 10.95
C VAL A 112 -19.39 -29.64 10.81
N ARG A 113 -19.66 -30.46 11.83
CA ARG A 113 -20.74 -31.45 11.82
C ARG A 113 -22.12 -30.84 12.05
N ASP A 114 -22.23 -29.97 13.04
CA ASP A 114 -23.52 -29.51 13.57
C ASP A 114 -23.92 -28.15 12.95
N GLU A 115 -22.96 -27.33 12.51
CA GLU A 115 -23.18 -25.95 12.04
C GLU A 115 -22.47 -25.64 10.69
N PRO A 116 -22.56 -26.51 9.66
CA PRO A 116 -21.77 -26.36 8.43
C PRO A 116 -22.05 -25.06 7.67
N ALA A 117 -23.29 -24.55 7.73
CA ALA A 117 -23.66 -23.28 7.13
C ALA A 117 -22.95 -22.08 7.79
N ARG A 118 -22.69 -22.15 9.10
CA ARG A 118 -21.94 -21.12 9.84
C ARG A 118 -20.48 -21.09 9.38
N CYS A 119 -19.86 -22.26 9.29
CA CYS A 119 -18.50 -22.41 8.77
C CYS A 119 -18.39 -21.86 7.34
N ALA A 120 -19.32 -22.24 6.46
CA ALA A 120 -19.36 -21.76 5.08
C ALA A 120 -19.55 -20.24 4.99
N GLY A 121 -20.37 -19.65 5.87
CA GLY A 121 -20.56 -18.20 5.96
C GLY A 121 -19.25 -17.46 6.27
N HIS A 122 -18.43 -17.97 7.19
CA HIS A 122 -17.12 -17.40 7.50
C HIS A 122 -16.15 -17.50 6.31
N ILE A 123 -16.15 -18.63 5.60
CA ILE A 123 -15.32 -18.81 4.39
C ILE A 123 -15.75 -17.81 3.32
N ARG A 124 -17.06 -17.70 3.02
CA ARG A 124 -17.59 -16.77 2.02
C ARG A 124 -17.19 -15.33 2.33
N ALA A 125 -17.43 -14.87 3.56
CA ALA A 125 -17.12 -13.50 3.96
C ALA A 125 -15.62 -13.18 3.83
N LEU A 126 -14.75 -14.09 4.27
CA LEU A 126 -13.31 -13.91 4.17
C LEU A 126 -12.81 -13.97 2.72
N LEU A 127 -13.28 -14.93 1.94
CA LEU A 127 -12.90 -15.10 0.55
C LEU A 127 -13.33 -13.89 -0.29
N GLU A 128 -14.52 -13.36 -0.07
CA GLU A 128 -15.00 -12.14 -0.71
C GLU A 128 -14.12 -10.93 -0.35
N GLU A 129 -13.79 -10.76 0.94
CA GLU A 129 -12.91 -9.68 1.41
C GLU A 129 -11.53 -9.75 0.74
N GLU A 130 -10.91 -10.93 0.71
CA GLU A 130 -9.57 -11.12 0.15
C GLU A 130 -9.56 -10.97 -1.38
N ARG A 131 -10.58 -11.47 -2.09
CA ARG A 131 -10.72 -11.26 -3.53
C ARG A 131 -10.90 -9.78 -3.87
N LYS A 132 -11.68 -9.03 -3.09
CA LYS A 132 -11.83 -7.56 -3.28
C LYS A 132 -10.50 -6.83 -3.11
N LYS A 133 -9.71 -7.18 -2.08
CA LYS A 133 -8.36 -6.63 -1.88
C LYS A 133 -7.44 -6.96 -3.04
N ALA A 134 -7.41 -8.22 -3.46
CA ALA A 134 -6.61 -8.68 -4.60
C ALA A 134 -6.98 -7.93 -5.89
N HIS A 135 -8.27 -7.80 -6.18
CA HIS A 135 -8.76 -7.04 -7.34
C HIS A 135 -8.36 -5.56 -7.28
N SER A 136 -8.53 -4.91 -6.12
CA SER A 136 -8.12 -3.52 -5.92
C SER A 136 -6.62 -3.34 -6.18
N LEU A 137 -5.78 -4.19 -5.58
CA LEU A 137 -4.32 -4.14 -5.76
C LEU A 137 -3.92 -4.34 -7.24
N LEU A 138 -4.51 -5.33 -7.91
CA LEU A 138 -4.24 -5.59 -9.33
C LEU A 138 -4.70 -4.42 -10.22
N SER A 139 -5.87 -3.83 -9.93
CA SER A 139 -6.39 -2.69 -10.69
C SER A 139 -5.51 -1.45 -10.55
N HIS A 140 -5.07 -1.12 -9.32
CA HIS A 140 -4.14 -0.02 -9.08
C HIS A 140 -2.79 -0.26 -9.76
N THR A 141 -2.26 -1.48 -9.67
CA THR A 141 -0.99 -1.85 -10.33
C THR A 141 -1.07 -1.67 -11.85
N ARG A 142 -2.18 -2.11 -12.47
CA ARG A 142 -2.41 -1.93 -13.92
C ARG A 142 -2.54 -0.45 -14.29
N GLN A 143 -3.27 0.35 -13.50
CA GLN A 143 -3.40 1.79 -13.72
C GLN A 143 -2.04 2.50 -13.66
N HIS A 144 -1.22 2.18 -12.66
CA HIS A 144 0.13 2.75 -12.52
C HIS A 144 1.04 2.36 -13.69
N ALA A 145 1.04 1.09 -14.10
CA ALA A 145 1.81 0.63 -15.25
C ALA A 145 1.38 1.34 -16.54
N GLY A 146 0.07 1.49 -16.77
CA GLY A 146 -0.47 2.21 -17.93
C GLY A 146 -0.08 3.69 -17.93
N ALA A 147 -0.17 4.36 -16.78
CA ALA A 147 0.24 5.76 -16.64
C ALA A 147 1.73 5.97 -16.91
N GLN A 148 2.59 5.07 -16.40
CA GLN A 148 4.04 5.11 -16.67
C GLN A 148 4.36 4.90 -18.15
N GLN A 149 3.67 3.97 -18.81
CA GLN A 149 3.85 3.74 -20.24
C GLN A 149 3.41 4.95 -21.07
N LEU A 150 2.28 5.58 -20.73
CA LEU A 150 1.81 6.79 -21.40
C LEU A 150 2.80 7.94 -21.23
N ALA A 151 3.32 8.14 -20.01
CA ALA A 151 4.33 9.14 -19.71
C ALA A 151 5.64 8.90 -20.48
N ALA A 152 6.06 7.64 -20.63
CA ALA A 152 7.24 7.28 -21.41
C ALA A 152 7.07 7.60 -22.91
N VAL A 153 5.89 7.31 -23.47
CA VAL A 153 5.54 7.62 -24.87
C VAL A 153 5.46 9.13 -25.10
N GLN A 154 4.81 9.87 -24.21
CA GLN A 154 4.77 11.34 -24.29
C GLN A 154 6.19 11.93 -24.18
N GLY A 155 7.01 11.41 -23.26
CA GLY A 155 8.39 11.84 -23.09
C GLY A 155 9.27 11.61 -24.34
N SER A 156 9.06 10.52 -25.07
CA SER A 156 9.79 10.26 -26.32
C SER A 156 9.32 11.19 -27.46
N GLN A 157 8.02 11.45 -27.57
CA GLN A 157 7.46 12.41 -28.54
C GLN A 157 7.98 13.85 -28.28
N ILE A 158 7.96 14.30 -27.03
CA ILE A 158 8.46 15.63 -26.64
C ILE A 158 9.96 15.76 -26.99
N LYS A 159 10.76 14.71 -26.75
CA LYS A 159 12.18 14.70 -27.15
C LYS A 159 12.35 14.79 -28.68
N GLY A 160 11.48 14.12 -29.44
CA GLY A 160 11.43 14.22 -30.90
C GLY A 160 11.15 15.64 -31.38
N LEU A 161 10.08 16.27 -30.89
CA LEU A 161 9.75 17.66 -31.20
C LEU A 161 10.86 18.63 -30.82
N ASN A 162 11.47 18.48 -29.64
CA ASN A 162 12.59 19.34 -29.22
C ASN A 162 13.80 19.19 -30.14
N LYS A 163 14.06 17.99 -30.69
CA LYS A 163 15.12 17.77 -31.67
C LYS A 163 14.81 18.48 -32.99
N GLU A 164 13.57 18.43 -33.48
CA GLU A 164 13.14 19.13 -34.69
C GLU A 164 13.15 20.66 -34.52
N VAL A 165 12.76 21.16 -33.35
CA VAL A 165 12.86 22.60 -33.02
C VAL A 165 14.33 23.03 -32.93
N SER A 166 15.22 22.21 -32.36
CA SER A 166 16.65 22.49 -32.29
C SER A 166 17.29 22.53 -33.69
N VAL A 167 17.11 21.44 -34.45
CA VAL A 167 16.84 21.44 -35.90
C VAL A 167 16.78 22.80 -36.60
N MET A 168 15.54 23.28 -36.60
CA MET A 168 15.08 24.49 -37.24
C MET A 168 15.72 25.76 -36.67
N LYS A 169 16.04 25.83 -35.37
CA LYS A 169 16.76 26.96 -34.78
C LYS A 169 18.15 27.14 -35.40
N TYR A 170 18.91 26.05 -35.55
CA TYR A 170 20.23 26.11 -36.19
C TYR A 170 20.12 26.44 -37.69
N THR A 171 19.10 25.93 -38.37
CA THR A 171 18.82 26.29 -39.77
C THR A 171 18.49 27.78 -39.93
N ILE A 172 17.65 28.35 -39.05
CA ILE A 172 17.34 29.79 -39.08
C ILE A 172 18.59 30.62 -38.80
N MET A 173 19.39 30.26 -37.79
CA MET A 173 20.62 30.97 -37.48
C MET A 173 21.61 30.97 -38.65
N SER A 174 21.79 29.84 -39.34
CA SER A 174 22.69 29.78 -40.50
C SER A 174 22.21 30.65 -41.66
N PHE A 175 20.91 30.67 -41.96
CA PHE A 175 20.35 31.59 -42.96
C PHE A 175 20.52 33.06 -42.56
N THR A 176 20.28 33.41 -41.29
CA THR A 176 20.48 34.79 -40.81
C THR A 176 21.94 35.24 -40.89
N ALA A 177 22.89 34.36 -40.57
CA ALA A 177 24.31 34.66 -40.70
C ALA A 177 24.72 34.87 -42.16
N LEU A 178 24.18 34.05 -43.08
CA LEU A 178 24.46 34.15 -44.51
C LEU A 178 23.91 35.45 -45.12
N ILE A 179 22.70 35.86 -44.70
CA ILE A 179 22.12 37.17 -45.06
C ILE A 179 22.93 38.31 -44.47
N ALA A 180 23.37 38.22 -43.21
CA ALA A 180 24.20 39.25 -42.58
C ALA A 180 25.54 39.42 -43.30
N VAL A 181 26.19 38.33 -43.70
CA VAL A 181 27.42 38.37 -44.51
C VAL A 181 27.15 39.03 -45.86
N LEU A 182 26.05 38.72 -46.53
CA LEU A 182 25.63 39.40 -47.76
C LEU A 182 25.45 40.91 -47.54
N ILE A 183 24.73 41.33 -46.48
CA ILE A 183 24.55 42.74 -46.14
C ILE A 183 25.90 43.42 -45.90
N VAL A 184 26.83 42.75 -45.21
CA VAL A 184 28.18 43.27 -44.96
C VAL A 184 28.99 43.41 -46.26
N VAL A 185 28.91 42.43 -47.17
CA VAL A 185 29.54 42.51 -48.50
C VAL A 185 28.97 43.65 -49.34
N PHE A 186 27.66 43.95 -49.21
CA PHE A 186 27.02 45.10 -49.85
C PHE A 186 27.28 46.43 -49.12
N ALA A 187 27.52 46.42 -47.82
CA ALA A 187 27.79 47.60 -47.01
C ALA A 187 29.25 48.09 -47.12
N PHE A 188 30.18 47.28 -47.61
CA PHE A 188 31.57 47.68 -47.88
C PHE A 188 31.76 48.42 -49.22
N LYS A 189 30.82 49.31 -49.56
CA LYS A 189 31.11 50.55 -50.28
C LYS A 189 30.83 51.71 -49.33
N GLY A 190 31.85 52.11 -48.58
CA GLY A 190 31.86 53.42 -47.93
C GLY A 190 32.23 53.43 -46.46
N ASN A 191 33.45 53.91 -46.23
CA ASN A 191 33.85 54.84 -45.19
C ASN A 191 34.23 54.34 -43.79
N GLU A 192 35.42 54.81 -43.40
CA GLU A 192 36.04 54.78 -42.09
C GLU A 192 35.20 55.54 -41.04
N SER A 193 35.24 55.09 -39.78
CA SER A 193 35.64 55.93 -38.64
C SER A 193 35.57 55.21 -37.28
N SER A 194 36.61 55.53 -36.51
CA SER A 194 36.90 55.53 -35.07
C SER A 194 35.83 55.24 -33.99
N ALA A 195 36.32 54.50 -32.99
CA ALA A 195 36.29 54.70 -31.53
C ALA A 195 34.99 54.54 -30.71
N GLY A 196 35.13 53.74 -29.65
CA GLY A 196 34.32 53.81 -28.42
C GLY A 196 34.30 52.49 -27.64
N PRO A 197 34.82 52.42 -26.39
CA PRO A 197 34.69 51.23 -25.55
C PRO A 197 33.31 51.23 -24.88
N VAL A 198 32.57 50.13 -25.01
CA VAL A 198 31.30 49.93 -24.30
C VAL A 198 31.55 49.05 -23.09
N LEU A 199 31.31 49.64 -21.92
CA LEU A 199 31.38 49.04 -20.60
C LEU A 199 30.45 47.81 -20.52
N ALA A 200 31.01 46.66 -20.15
CA ALA A 200 30.25 45.48 -19.78
C ALA A 200 29.54 45.73 -18.44
N SER A 201 28.22 45.89 -18.47
CA SER A 201 27.38 45.94 -17.29
C SER A 201 27.25 44.52 -16.70
N SER A 202 28.06 44.21 -15.69
CA SER A 202 27.84 43.07 -14.81
C SER A 202 26.64 43.36 -13.90
N ALA A 203 25.46 42.91 -14.31
CA ALA A 203 24.34 42.80 -13.39
C ALA A 203 24.66 41.67 -12.39
N VAL A 204 25.13 42.06 -11.21
CA VAL A 204 25.25 41.17 -10.06
C VAL A 204 23.83 40.74 -9.68
N ALA A 205 23.48 39.49 -9.98
CA ALA A 205 22.25 38.89 -9.52
C ALA A 205 22.21 39.00 -7.99
N ALA A 206 21.14 39.60 -7.48
CA ALA A 206 20.83 39.59 -6.05
C ALA A 206 20.89 38.15 -5.51
N PRO A 207 21.36 37.93 -4.27
CA PRO A 207 21.37 36.61 -3.68
C PRO A 207 19.95 36.06 -3.70
N ALA A 208 19.78 34.90 -4.34
CA ALA A 208 18.53 34.15 -4.27
C ALA A 208 18.14 34.02 -2.79
N ALA A 209 16.91 34.43 -2.46
CA ALA A 209 16.32 34.15 -1.16
C ALA A 209 16.54 32.66 -0.86
N PRO A 210 16.88 32.27 0.39
CA PRO A 210 17.13 30.89 0.73
C PRO A 210 15.94 30.06 0.26
N ALA A 211 16.18 29.10 -0.64
CA ALA A 211 15.16 28.20 -1.13
C ALA A 211 14.43 27.62 0.09
N ALA A 212 13.13 27.88 0.19
CA ALA A 212 12.33 27.40 1.30
C ALA A 212 12.52 25.88 1.40
N LEU A 213 13.09 25.41 2.53
CA LEU A 213 13.33 24.00 2.76
C LEU A 213 12.00 23.27 2.62
N GLN A 214 11.91 22.35 1.64
CA GLN A 214 10.72 21.55 1.41
C GLN A 214 10.37 20.78 2.70
N GLY A 215 9.10 20.81 3.08
CA GLY A 215 8.61 20.25 4.34
C GLY A 215 8.70 21.18 5.54
N ALA A 216 9.09 22.44 5.42
CA ALA A 216 9.10 23.36 6.55
C ALA A 216 7.69 23.82 6.98
N THR A 217 6.78 24.03 6.02
CA THR A 217 5.41 24.52 6.25
C THR A 217 4.42 23.83 5.32
N CYS A 218 3.11 24.02 5.56
CA CYS A 218 2.06 23.53 4.68
C CYS A 218 1.96 24.27 3.33
N ASP A 219 2.73 25.34 3.12
CA ASP A 219 2.84 26.01 1.81
C ASP A 219 3.76 25.25 0.84
N ASN A 220 4.71 24.48 1.39
CA ASN A 220 5.63 23.64 0.63
C ASN A 220 5.85 22.28 1.33
N PRO A 221 4.80 21.45 1.49
CA PRO A 221 4.89 20.21 2.26
C PRO A 221 5.61 19.09 1.49
N LEU A 222 6.10 18.09 2.22
CA LEU A 222 6.54 16.81 1.65
C LEU A 222 5.32 15.98 1.25
N ASP A 223 5.43 15.21 0.16
CA ASP A 223 4.42 14.18 -0.11
C ASP A 223 4.52 13.06 0.94
N TRP A 224 3.39 12.52 1.40
CA TRP A 224 3.36 11.45 2.40
C TRP A 224 4.24 10.24 2.05
N ARG A 225 4.48 9.98 0.75
CA ARG A 225 5.38 8.91 0.27
C ARG A 225 6.85 9.16 0.64
N GLU A 226 7.21 10.40 0.94
CA GLU A 226 8.56 10.78 1.32
C GLU A 226 8.79 10.68 2.83
N ALA A 227 7.72 10.58 3.64
CA ALA A 227 7.81 10.65 5.11
C ALA A 227 8.85 9.68 5.72
N ALA A 228 8.96 8.46 5.17
CA ALA A 228 9.92 7.47 5.63
C ALA A 228 11.40 7.92 5.51
N ARG A 229 11.72 8.77 4.52
CA ARG A 229 13.08 9.31 4.34
C ARG A 229 13.42 10.44 5.32
N HIS A 230 12.40 10.96 6.03
CA HIS A 230 12.51 12.09 6.94
C HIS A 230 12.25 11.68 8.40
N VAL A 231 12.33 10.39 8.73
CA VAL A 231 12.25 9.90 10.11
C VAL A 231 13.31 10.59 10.99
N GLY A 232 12.88 11.04 12.16
CA GLY A 232 13.68 11.82 13.12
C GLY A 232 13.59 13.33 12.92
N GLN A 233 13.01 13.81 11.81
CA GLN A 233 12.84 15.23 11.51
C GLN A 233 11.43 15.69 11.82
N SER A 234 11.26 16.99 12.11
CA SER A 234 9.94 17.62 12.11
C SER A 234 9.68 18.21 10.73
N ALA A 235 8.57 17.82 10.10
CA ALA A 235 8.22 18.27 8.77
C ALA A 235 6.70 18.40 8.59
N ALA A 236 6.30 19.25 7.65
CA ALA A 236 4.99 19.34 7.07
C ALA A 236 4.85 18.28 5.96
N VAL A 237 3.82 17.45 6.07
CA VAL A 237 3.58 16.33 5.15
C VAL A 237 2.13 16.38 4.65
N VAL A 238 1.94 16.27 3.34
CA VAL A 238 0.62 16.28 2.71
C VAL A 238 0.22 14.88 2.24
N GLY A 239 -1.06 14.53 2.44
CA GLY A 239 -1.62 13.31 1.88
C GLY A 239 -3.13 13.16 2.10
N PRO A 240 -3.77 12.22 1.38
CA PRO A 240 -5.17 11.92 1.55
C PRO A 240 -5.40 11.10 2.82
N ILE A 241 -6.41 11.45 3.61
CA ILE A 241 -6.89 10.61 4.71
C ILE A 241 -7.62 9.40 4.11
N ILE A 242 -7.13 8.20 4.41
CA ILE A 242 -7.74 6.95 3.95
C ILE A 242 -8.65 6.35 5.01
N LYS A 243 -8.22 6.39 6.27
CA LYS A 243 -9.00 5.80 7.37
C LYS A 243 -8.85 6.59 8.66
N VAL A 244 -9.96 6.80 9.37
CA VAL A 244 -9.96 7.29 10.75
C VAL A 244 -10.52 6.20 11.67
N THR A 245 -9.77 5.78 12.68
CA THR A 245 -10.17 4.72 13.61
C THR A 245 -9.97 5.17 15.05
N TYR A 246 -11.07 5.29 15.80
CA TYR A 246 -11.02 5.52 17.25
C TYR A 246 -11.10 4.19 18.03
N LYS A 247 -10.23 4.02 19.02
CA LYS A 247 -10.16 2.83 19.89
C LYS A 247 -10.40 3.21 21.36
N PRO A 248 -11.66 3.43 21.79
CA PRO A 248 -11.98 3.90 23.15
C PRO A 248 -11.60 2.91 24.26
N THR A 249 -11.52 1.61 23.94
CA THR A 249 -11.20 0.55 24.90
C THR A 249 -9.71 0.19 24.96
N ALA A 250 -8.89 0.71 24.03
CA ALA A 250 -7.46 0.46 24.03
C ALA A 250 -6.74 1.39 25.03
N LYS A 251 -5.61 0.93 25.57
CA LYS A 251 -4.76 1.75 26.46
C LYS A 251 -4.36 3.05 25.75
N GLY A 252 -4.59 4.18 26.41
CA GLY A 252 -4.35 5.53 25.85
C GLY A 252 -5.46 6.04 24.91
N GLN A 253 -6.49 5.24 24.65
CA GLN A 253 -7.67 5.59 23.85
C GLN A 253 -7.34 6.29 22.51
N PRO A 254 -6.46 5.73 21.67
CA PRO A 254 -5.96 6.42 20.50
C PRO A 254 -7.02 6.59 19.41
N THR A 255 -6.91 7.70 18.68
CA THR A 255 -7.49 7.86 17.35
C THR A 255 -6.36 7.75 16.33
N TRP A 256 -6.41 6.73 15.48
CA TRP A 256 -5.48 6.54 14.37
C TRP A 256 -6.05 7.17 13.10
N ILE A 257 -5.20 7.85 12.35
CA ILE A 257 -5.54 8.42 11.04
C ILE A 257 -4.49 7.93 10.06
N ASP A 258 -4.88 7.15 9.07
CA ASP A 258 -3.98 6.60 8.06
C ASP A 258 -3.99 7.49 6.82
N LEU A 259 -2.81 7.97 6.39
CA LEU A 259 -2.62 8.80 5.20
C LEU A 259 -2.00 7.98 4.06
N GLY A 260 -2.51 8.17 2.85
CA GLY A 260 -2.01 7.54 1.62
C GLY A 260 -2.49 6.11 1.40
N ALA A 261 -2.37 5.24 2.41
CA ALA A 261 -2.92 3.88 2.41
C ALA A 261 -3.45 3.50 3.81
N GLY A 262 -4.48 2.66 3.88
CA GLY A 262 -5.04 2.20 5.16
C GLY A 262 -4.25 1.05 5.78
N PHE A 263 -4.39 0.86 7.09
CA PHE A 263 -3.98 -0.38 7.76
C PHE A 263 -4.54 -1.62 7.05
N PRO A 264 -3.75 -2.71 6.86
CA PRO A 264 -2.42 -2.97 7.42
C PRO A 264 -1.21 -2.51 6.59
N SER A 265 -1.38 -1.82 5.45
CA SER A 265 -0.27 -1.46 4.55
C SER A 265 0.84 -0.66 5.23
N THR A 266 2.09 -1.11 5.23
CA THR A 266 3.21 -0.35 5.82
C THR A 266 3.63 0.86 4.97
N GLN A 267 3.19 0.93 3.72
CA GLN A 267 3.38 2.07 2.81
C GLN A 267 2.32 3.13 3.08
N ARG A 268 2.31 3.68 4.30
CA ARG A 268 1.40 4.74 4.75
C ARG A 268 2.11 5.66 5.73
N LEU A 269 1.55 6.86 5.92
CA LEU A 269 1.88 7.70 7.06
C LEU A 269 0.80 7.55 8.12
N GLY A 270 1.16 7.07 9.31
CA GLY A 270 0.22 6.96 10.43
C GLY A 270 0.20 8.24 11.26
N LEU A 271 -0.98 8.74 11.62
CA LEU A 271 -1.11 9.77 12.65
C LEU A 271 -1.79 9.16 13.88
N VAL A 272 -1.37 9.61 15.06
CA VAL A 272 -2.00 9.22 16.32
C VAL A 272 -2.36 10.45 17.13
N VAL A 273 -3.63 10.51 17.54
CA VAL A 273 -4.13 11.43 18.57
C VAL A 273 -4.43 10.59 19.80
N TRP A 274 -3.66 10.74 20.87
CA TRP A 274 -3.96 10.06 22.13
C TRP A 274 -5.22 10.62 22.78
N GLY A 275 -5.90 9.82 23.60
CA GLY A 275 -7.17 10.17 24.24
C GLY A 275 -7.12 11.49 24.99
N GLU A 276 -6.01 11.76 25.69
CA GLU A 276 -5.76 13.02 26.42
C GLU A 276 -5.74 14.27 25.53
N HIS A 277 -5.42 14.12 24.23
CA HIS A 277 -5.39 15.22 23.27
C HIS A 277 -6.62 15.25 22.35
N ARG A 278 -7.44 14.19 22.33
CA ARG A 278 -8.54 14.03 21.37
C ARG A 278 -9.56 15.17 21.41
N ALA A 279 -9.81 15.74 22.58
CA ALA A 279 -10.74 16.87 22.74
C ALA A 279 -10.34 18.10 21.92
N ALA A 280 -9.04 18.37 21.77
CA ALA A 280 -8.54 19.49 20.96
C ALA A 280 -8.88 19.34 19.46
N PHE A 281 -9.15 18.12 19.00
CA PHE A 281 -9.49 17.81 17.62
C PHE A 281 -11.00 17.57 17.40
N ALA A 282 -11.85 17.78 18.41
CA ALA A 282 -13.27 17.43 18.31
C ALA A 282 -14.00 18.05 17.09
N PRO A 283 -13.82 19.35 16.74
CA PRO A 283 -14.46 19.94 15.57
C PRO A 283 -14.01 19.34 14.23
N LEU A 284 -12.77 18.87 14.16
CA LEU A 284 -12.20 18.21 12.99
C LEU A 284 -12.74 16.77 12.89
N LEU A 285 -12.67 16.02 13.99
CA LEU A 285 -13.03 14.60 14.05
C LEU A 285 -14.55 14.36 13.98
N SER A 286 -15.38 15.41 14.10
CA SER A 286 -16.83 15.33 13.88
C SER A 286 -17.23 15.43 12.40
N GLN A 287 -16.29 15.68 11.49
CA GLN A 287 -16.54 15.80 10.05
C GLN A 287 -16.21 14.49 9.30
N PRO A 288 -16.77 14.25 8.11
CA PRO A 288 -16.28 13.22 7.22
C PRO A 288 -14.89 13.61 6.68
N LEU A 289 -13.85 12.92 7.18
CA LEU A 289 -12.45 13.20 6.83
C LEU A 289 -11.91 12.26 5.75
N GLU A 290 -12.42 11.02 5.64
CA GLU A 290 -11.94 10.04 4.66
C GLU A 290 -12.12 10.56 3.23
N GLY A 291 -11.07 10.47 2.42
CA GLY A 291 -10.98 11.01 1.06
C GLY A 291 -10.46 12.44 0.95
N ARG A 292 -10.38 13.20 2.05
CA ARG A 292 -9.88 14.59 2.04
C ARG A 292 -8.36 14.64 2.13
N ASN A 293 -7.75 15.63 1.49
CA ASN A 293 -6.33 15.94 1.66
C ASN A 293 -6.10 16.75 2.94
N VAL A 294 -5.03 16.42 3.65
CA VAL A 294 -4.57 17.17 4.82
C VAL A 294 -3.09 17.47 4.71
N CYS A 295 -2.68 18.59 5.28
CA CYS A 295 -1.30 18.82 5.66
C CYS A 295 -1.15 18.61 7.17
N VAL A 296 -0.13 17.86 7.57
CA VAL A 296 0.18 17.57 8.96
C VAL A 296 1.61 18.01 9.29
N ILE A 297 1.80 18.68 10.42
CA ILE A 297 3.10 19.14 10.90
C ILE A 297 3.45 18.42 12.20
N GLY A 298 4.60 17.76 12.21
CA GLY A 298 5.13 17.18 13.43
C GLY A 298 6.40 16.36 13.20
N ARG A 299 6.93 15.80 14.29
CA ARG A 299 8.07 14.90 14.23
C ARG A 299 7.64 13.57 13.62
N ILE A 300 8.35 13.14 12.59
CA ILE A 300 8.15 11.84 11.95
C ILE A 300 8.97 10.81 12.71
N GLU A 301 8.29 9.83 13.31
CA GLU A 301 8.90 8.73 14.06
C GLU A 301 8.68 7.39 13.36
N GLN A 302 9.57 6.42 13.60
CA GLN A 302 9.35 5.05 13.15
C GLN A 302 8.53 4.29 14.19
N TYR A 303 7.41 3.70 13.80
CA TYR A 303 6.67 2.76 14.65
C TYR A 303 6.32 1.50 13.89
N LYS A 304 6.91 0.36 14.30
CA LYS A 304 6.68 -0.97 13.69
C LYS A 304 6.78 -0.96 12.16
N GLY A 305 7.78 -0.28 11.61
CA GLY A 305 7.99 -0.22 10.16
C GLY A 305 7.21 0.88 9.42
N VAL A 306 6.40 1.68 10.12
CA VAL A 306 5.56 2.73 9.53
C VAL A 306 6.01 4.11 10.04
N PRO A 307 6.24 5.10 9.16
CA PRO A 307 6.44 6.48 9.60
C PRO A 307 5.17 6.99 10.27
N ARG A 308 5.32 7.64 11.43
CA ARG A 308 4.20 8.06 12.27
C ARG A 308 4.42 9.46 12.84
N ILE A 309 3.37 10.26 12.91
CA ILE A 309 3.37 11.55 13.60
C ILE A 309 2.36 11.50 14.76
N GLU A 310 2.78 11.90 15.96
CA GLU A 310 1.89 12.10 17.09
C GLU A 310 1.37 13.54 17.10
N LEU A 311 0.05 13.70 17.24
CA LEU A 311 -0.63 14.99 17.24
C LEU A 311 -1.16 15.31 18.64
N LYS A 312 -0.77 16.48 19.13
CA LYS A 312 -1.10 16.97 20.49
C LYS A 312 -1.98 18.21 20.45
N SER A 313 -1.95 18.97 19.36
CA SER A 313 -2.76 20.18 19.16
C SER A 313 -3.37 20.23 17.76
N SER A 314 -4.56 20.81 17.64
CA SER A 314 -5.29 20.90 16.36
C SER A 314 -4.55 21.68 15.28
N GLY A 315 -3.71 22.65 15.65
CA GLY A 315 -2.88 23.41 14.71
C GLY A 315 -1.86 22.57 13.94
N GLN A 316 -1.59 21.33 14.36
CA GLN A 316 -0.73 20.40 13.63
C GLN A 316 -1.41 19.74 12.43
N LEU A 317 -2.74 19.85 12.28
CA LEU A 317 -3.47 19.21 11.19
C LEU A 317 -4.38 20.23 10.51
N GLN A 318 -4.07 20.53 9.26
CA GLN A 318 -4.84 21.43 8.41
C GLN A 318 -5.54 20.64 7.30
N LEU A 319 -6.84 20.82 7.16
CA LEU A 319 -7.58 20.34 6.00
C LEU A 319 -7.25 21.21 4.79
N LEU A 320 -6.95 20.56 3.67
CA LEU A 320 -6.81 21.21 2.38
C LEU A 320 -8.15 21.09 1.65
N ASN A 321 -8.60 22.19 1.05
CA ASN A 321 -9.82 22.26 0.27
C ASN A 321 -9.59 21.83 -1.18
#